data_AF-A0A6S7LUG3-F1
#
_entry.id   AF-A0A6S7LUG3-F1
#
_cell.length_a   1.000
_cell.length_b   1.000
_cell.length_c   1.000
_cell.angle_alpha   90.00
_cell.angle_beta   90.00
_cell.angle_gamma   90.00
#
_symmetry.space_group_name_H-M   'P 1'
#
loop_
_entity.id
_entity.type
_entity.pdbx_description
1 polymer ?
#
loop_
_entity_poly.entity_id
_entity_poly.type
_entity_poly.pdbx_seq_one_letter_code
_entity_poly.pdbx_strand_id
1 'polypeptide(L)'
;MRPLGKSMKTGRHSGIPEKESLKNVLKNYRKTPHPATNLPPAAMSFHHGQRLDFPRRHATDEEMSRAREADQKKKMENESKVNGSKYRKKSHFIIGDNVLIRNYNKSRKFDTLFLPEAFKIIDMNRGET
;
A
#
# COMPACT_ATOMS: atom_id res chain seq x y z
N MET A 1 -0.80 0.09 -9.57
CA MET A 1 0.62 -0.14 -9.89
C MET A 1 0.93 0.35 -11.30
N ARG A 2 1.82 1.34 -11.44
CA ARG A 2 2.30 1.85 -12.75
C ARG A 2 2.78 0.74 -13.74
N PRO A 3 3.48 -0.33 -13.32
CA PRO A 3 3.94 -1.37 -14.26
C PRO A 3 2.81 -2.23 -14.87
N LEU A 4 1.70 -2.44 -14.15
CA LEU A 4 0.60 -3.26 -14.64
C LEU A 4 -0.07 -2.63 -15.87
N GLY A 5 -0.45 -1.35 -15.77
CA GLY A 5 -1.06 -0.63 -16.89
C GLY A 5 -0.15 -0.56 -18.13
N LYS A 6 1.17 -0.40 -17.92
CA LYS A 6 2.15 -0.41 -19.02
C LYS A 6 2.19 -1.77 -19.73
N SER A 7 2.32 -2.86 -18.97
CA SER A 7 2.39 -4.20 -19.57
C SER A 7 1.10 -4.59 -20.28
N MET A 8 -0.05 -4.16 -19.76
CA MET A 8 -1.33 -4.36 -20.42
C MET A 8 -1.40 -3.63 -21.76
N LYS A 9 -0.95 -2.37 -21.80
CA LYS A 9 -0.87 -1.58 -23.03
C LYS A 9 0.09 -2.22 -24.05
N THR A 10 1.26 -2.67 -23.61
CA THR A 10 2.22 -3.37 -24.47
C THR A 10 1.66 -4.70 -24.98
N GLY A 11 1.05 -5.50 -24.11
CA GLY A 11 0.42 -6.78 -24.49
C GLY A 11 -0.65 -6.59 -25.57
N ARG A 12 -1.51 -5.57 -25.43
CA ARG A 12 -2.51 -5.22 -26.45
C ARG A 12 -1.87 -4.85 -27.79
N HIS A 13 -0.77 -4.10 -27.79
CA HIS A 13 -0.05 -3.75 -29.02
C HIS A 13 0.63 -4.95 -29.67
N SER A 14 1.17 -5.88 -28.87
CA SER A 14 1.85 -7.09 -29.33
C SER A 14 0.90 -8.26 -29.63
N GLY A 15 -0.42 -8.07 -29.53
CA GLY A 15 -1.41 -9.14 -29.77
C GLY A 15 -1.46 -10.23 -28.69
N ILE A 16 -0.87 -10.00 -27.53
CA ILE A 16 -0.86 -10.97 -26.42
C ILE A 16 -2.20 -10.89 -25.67
N PRO A 17 -2.86 -12.03 -25.37
CA PRO A 17 -4.07 -12.03 -24.56
C PRO A 17 -3.88 -11.32 -23.21
N GLU A 18 -4.87 -10.53 -22.81
CA GLU A 18 -4.85 -9.78 -21.54
C GLU A 18 -4.56 -10.67 -20.33
N LYS A 19 -5.20 -11.85 -20.28
CA LYS A 19 -5.02 -12.83 -19.20
C LYS A 19 -3.55 -13.29 -19.08
N GLU A 20 -2.87 -13.44 -20.21
CA GLU A 20 -1.47 -13.87 -20.23
C GLU A 20 -0.54 -12.73 -19.81
N SER A 21 -0.75 -11.52 -20.35
CA SER A 21 0.00 -10.32 -19.95
C SER A 21 -0.10 -10.09 -18.44
N LEU A 22 -1.31 -10.15 -17.88
CA LEU A 22 -1.54 -10.01 -16.45
C LEU A 22 -0.82 -11.09 -15.64
N LYS A 23 -0.92 -12.36 -16.07
CA LYS A 23 -0.26 -13.50 -15.40
C LYS A 23 1.26 -13.31 -15.39
N ASN A 24 1.85 -12.86 -16.50
CA ASN A 24 3.28 -12.62 -16.62
C ASN A 24 3.74 -11.48 -15.70
N VAL A 25 3.01 -10.36 -15.67
CA VAL A 25 3.30 -9.24 -14.76
C VAL A 25 3.28 -9.68 -13.31
N LEU A 26 2.23 -10.40 -12.90
CA LEU A 26 2.08 -10.86 -11.52
C LEU A 26 3.17 -11.86 -11.14
N LYS A 27 3.53 -12.77 -12.06
CA LYS A 27 4.64 -13.72 -11.87
C LYS A 27 5.95 -12.97 -11.64
N ASN A 28 6.25 -11.96 -12.47
CA ASN A 28 7.47 -11.18 -12.36
C ASN A 28 7.49 -10.34 -11.08
N TYR A 29 6.42 -9.61 -10.78
CA TYR A 29 6.34 -8.79 -9.57
C TYR A 29 6.57 -9.59 -8.28
N ARG A 30 6.04 -10.82 -8.23
CA ARG A 30 6.24 -11.74 -7.10
C ARG A 30 7.68 -12.19 -6.93
N LYS A 31 8.45 -12.29 -8.01
CA LYS A 31 9.83 -12.79 -8.05
C LYS A 31 10.88 -11.69 -7.91
N THR A 32 10.58 -10.48 -8.37
CA THR A 32 11.53 -9.36 -8.32
C THR A 32 11.71 -8.86 -6.89
N PRO A 33 12.95 -8.75 -6.38
CA PRO A 33 13.23 -8.13 -5.09
C PRO A 33 12.62 -6.74 -4.96
N HIS A 34 11.96 -6.47 -3.84
CA HIS A 34 11.37 -5.15 -3.61
C HIS A 34 12.43 -4.16 -3.09
N PRO A 35 12.51 -2.91 -3.60
CA PRO A 35 13.56 -1.96 -3.22
C PRO A 35 13.54 -1.54 -1.75
N ALA A 36 12.41 -1.72 -1.05
CA ALA A 36 12.34 -1.45 0.38
C ALA A 36 13.04 -2.54 1.21
N THR A 37 12.75 -3.81 0.91
CA THR A 37 13.08 -4.96 1.75
C THR A 37 14.18 -5.85 1.19
N ASN A 38 14.57 -5.65 -0.07
CA ASN A 38 15.45 -6.50 -0.87
C ASN A 38 15.00 -7.97 -1.01
N LEU A 39 13.83 -8.32 -0.47
CA LEU A 39 13.21 -9.64 -0.62
C LEU A 39 12.06 -9.58 -1.64
N PRO A 40 11.88 -10.65 -2.44
CA PRO A 40 10.71 -10.77 -3.31
C PRO A 40 9.42 -10.80 -2.50
N PRO A 41 8.32 -10.18 -2.97
CA PRO A 41 7.03 -10.27 -2.29
C PRO A 41 6.56 -11.71 -2.06
N ALA A 42 6.90 -12.64 -2.98
CA ALA A 42 6.58 -14.04 -2.80
C ALA A 42 7.35 -14.69 -1.65
N ALA A 43 8.62 -14.34 -1.42
CA ALA A 43 9.40 -14.89 -0.32
C ALA A 43 8.85 -14.41 1.03
N MET A 44 8.42 -13.14 1.10
CA MET A 44 7.77 -12.58 2.29
C MET A 44 6.41 -13.24 2.62
N SER A 45 5.68 -13.71 1.60
CA SER A 45 4.39 -14.39 1.79
C SER A 45 4.55 -15.90 1.97
N PHE A 46 5.54 -16.48 1.29
CA PHE A 46 5.81 -17.91 1.23
C PHE A 46 7.27 -18.13 1.68
N HIS A 47 7.44 -18.32 2.99
CA HIS A 47 8.72 -18.58 3.66
C HIS A 47 9.61 -19.58 2.90
N HIS A 48 9.03 -20.69 2.43
CA HIS A 48 9.74 -21.79 1.75
C HIS A 48 9.93 -21.59 0.23
N GLY A 49 9.62 -20.42 -0.31
CA GLY A 49 9.71 -20.11 -1.73
C GLY A 49 8.52 -20.59 -2.57
N GLN A 50 8.46 -20.16 -3.83
CA GLN A 50 7.41 -20.60 -4.76
C GLN A 50 7.64 -22.04 -5.22
N ARG A 51 6.59 -22.87 -5.19
CA ARG A 51 6.63 -24.30 -5.55
C ARG A 51 7.22 -24.58 -6.93
N LEU A 52 7.02 -23.65 -7.87
CA LEU A 52 7.36 -23.78 -9.30
C LEU A 52 8.80 -23.35 -9.65
N ASP A 53 9.57 -22.85 -8.68
CA ASP A 53 10.93 -22.36 -8.93
C ASP A 53 11.97 -23.44 -8.64
N PHE A 54 12.95 -23.62 -9.54
CA PHE A 54 14.04 -24.58 -9.38
C PHE A 54 15.38 -23.92 -9.76
N PRO A 55 16.42 -23.96 -8.90
CA PRO A 55 16.40 -24.45 -7.51
C PRO A 55 15.51 -23.56 -6.62
N ARG A 56 14.84 -24.16 -5.64
CA ARG A 56 13.97 -23.42 -4.71
C ARG A 56 14.82 -22.53 -3.82
N ARG A 57 14.55 -21.22 -3.86
CA ARG A 57 15.12 -20.26 -2.93
C ARG A 57 14.12 -19.97 -1.83
N HIS A 58 14.52 -20.17 -0.59
CA HIS A 58 13.77 -19.81 0.61
C HIS A 58 14.47 -18.62 1.28
N ALA A 59 13.69 -17.76 1.92
CA ALA A 59 14.26 -16.71 2.78
C ALA A 59 14.45 -17.30 4.18
N THR A 60 15.58 -16.98 4.82
CA THR A 60 15.79 -17.38 6.22
C THR A 60 14.99 -16.49 7.16
N ASP A 61 14.73 -16.97 8.38
CA ASP A 61 14.00 -16.18 9.39
C ASP A 61 14.71 -14.86 9.73
N GLU A 62 16.05 -14.88 9.74
CA GLU A 62 16.87 -13.69 9.94
C GLU A 62 16.73 -12.67 8.80
N GLU A 63 16.67 -13.13 7.54
CA GLU A 63 16.43 -12.26 6.40
C GLU A 63 15.05 -11.62 6.47
N MET A 64 14.04 -12.36 6.92
CA MET A 64 12.68 -11.86 7.06
C MET A 64 12.54 -10.85 8.20
N SER A 65 13.18 -11.08 9.35
CA SER A 65 13.20 -10.09 10.44
C SER A 65 13.82 -8.78 9.96
N ARG A 66 15.01 -8.86 9.36
CA ARG A 66 15.69 -7.68 8.80
C ARG A 66 14.87 -6.96 7.73
N ALA A 67 14.17 -7.72 6.88
CA ALA A 67 13.29 -7.14 5.86
C ALA A 67 12.08 -6.42 6.47
N ARG A 68 11.47 -6.97 7.53
CA ARG A 68 10.35 -6.32 8.25
C ARG A 68 10.80 -5.04 8.94
N GLU A 69 11.94 -5.07 9.62
CA GLU A 69 12.53 -3.89 10.25
C GLU A 69 12.86 -2.81 9.21
N ALA A 70 13.46 -3.19 8.08
CA ALA A 70 13.76 -2.26 6.99
C ALA A 70 12.50 -1.64 6.37
N ASP A 71 11.42 -2.42 6.22
CA ASP A 71 10.13 -1.93 5.74
C ASP A 71 9.50 -0.92 6.73
N GLN A 72 9.49 -1.26 8.02
CA GLN A 72 9.02 -0.36 9.09
C GLN A 72 9.83 0.93 9.10
N LYS A 73 11.16 0.84 9.05
CA LYS A 73 12.04 2.01 8.99
C LYS A 73 11.72 2.91 7.79
N LYS A 74 11.58 2.34 6.59
CA LYS A 74 11.22 3.11 5.39
C LYS A 74 9.82 3.72 5.48
N LYS A 75 8.87 3.06 6.13
CA LYS A 75 7.54 3.62 6.42
C LYS A 75 7.64 4.83 7.35
N MET A 76 8.37 4.72 8.46
CA MET A 76 8.60 5.84 9.39
C MET A 76 9.35 7.01 8.72
N GLU A 77 10.37 6.72 7.91
CA GLU A 77 11.10 7.75 7.14
C GLU A 77 10.19 8.47 6.14
N ASN A 78 9.36 7.71 5.41
CA ASN A 78 8.39 8.31 4.50
C ASN A 78 7.33 9.12 5.24
N GLU A 79 6.83 8.59 6.36
CA GLU A 79 5.86 9.27 7.20
C GLU A 79 6.42 10.59 7.70
N SER A 80 7.59 10.59 8.36
CA SER A 80 8.25 11.81 8.84
C SER A 80 8.51 12.82 7.73
N LYS A 81 8.96 12.36 6.55
CA LYS A 81 9.18 13.22 5.38
C LYS A 81 7.89 13.88 4.88
N VAL A 82 6.82 13.10 4.70
CA VAL A 82 5.52 13.62 4.24
C VAL A 82 4.90 14.53 5.31
N ASN A 83 5.01 14.12 6.56
CA ASN A 83 4.40 14.77 7.71
C ASN A 83 5.14 16.04 8.15
N GLY A 84 6.42 16.17 7.82
CA GLY A 84 7.27 17.33 8.08
C GLY A 84 7.25 18.38 6.96
N SER A 85 6.50 18.17 5.87
CA SER A 85 6.38 19.15 4.78
C SER A 85 5.80 20.48 5.29
N LYS A 86 6.42 21.61 4.89
CA LYS A 86 5.94 22.99 5.18
C LYS A 86 4.49 23.21 4.74
N TYR A 87 4.02 22.48 3.72
CA TYR A 87 2.67 22.61 3.19
C TYR A 87 1.62 21.80 3.97
N ARG A 88 2.03 20.97 4.93
CA ARG A 88 1.09 20.17 5.72
C ARG A 88 0.49 21.01 6.85
N LYS A 89 -0.84 21.15 6.84
CA LYS A 89 -1.59 21.66 7.98
C LYS A 89 -1.92 20.49 8.92
N LYS A 90 -1.41 20.52 10.15
CA LYS A 90 -1.74 19.53 11.17
C LYS A 90 -3.15 19.81 11.69
N SER A 91 -3.98 18.77 11.78
CA SER A 91 -5.28 18.84 12.45
C SER A 91 -5.10 18.44 13.91
N HIS A 92 -5.46 19.33 14.83
CA HIS A 92 -5.46 19.06 16.27
C HIS A 92 -6.89 18.76 16.69
N PHE A 93 -7.21 17.47 16.83
CA PHE A 93 -8.49 17.01 17.34
C PHE A 93 -8.36 16.64 18.81
N ILE A 94 -9.36 16.96 19.60
CA ILE A 94 -9.44 16.64 21.02
C ILE A 94 -10.72 15.82 21.25
N ILE A 95 -10.66 14.88 22.20
CA ILE A 95 -11.85 14.16 22.64
C ILE A 95 -12.87 15.18 23.15
N GLY A 96 -14.09 15.12 22.62
CA GLY A 96 -15.16 16.06 22.92
C GLY A 96 -15.38 17.15 21.87
N ASP A 97 -14.50 17.31 20.88
CA ASP A 97 -14.73 18.24 19.77
C ASP A 97 -15.90 17.78 18.90
N ASN A 98 -16.65 18.75 18.38
CA ASN A 98 -17.68 18.52 17.37
C ASN A 98 -17.07 18.59 15.98
N VAL A 99 -17.22 17.53 15.20
CA VAL A 99 -16.67 17.40 13.84
C VAL A 99 -17.76 17.00 12.86
N LEU A 100 -17.60 17.43 11.61
CA LEU A 100 -18.45 16.99 10.50
C LEU A 100 -17.76 15.85 9.76
N ILE A 101 -18.50 14.78 9.49
CA ILE A 101 -18.00 13.61 8.77
C ILE A 101 -18.25 13.77 7.27
N ARG A 102 -17.29 13.34 6.46
CA ARG A 102 -17.43 13.35 5.00
C ARG A 102 -18.62 12.50 4.57
N ASN A 103 -19.44 13.04 3.66
CA ASN A 103 -20.58 12.33 3.10
C ASN A 103 -20.11 11.31 2.05
N TYR A 104 -20.01 10.04 2.44
CA TYR A 104 -19.64 8.94 1.54
C TYR A 104 -20.81 8.45 0.66
N ASN A 105 -22.05 8.83 0.99
CA ASN A 105 -23.25 8.48 0.24
C ASN A 105 -23.62 9.53 -0.82
N LYS A 106 -22.70 10.44 -1.13
CA LYS A 106 -22.86 11.44 -2.19
C LYS A 106 -23.09 10.75 -3.53
N SER A 107 -24.28 10.96 -4.12
CA SER A 107 -24.68 10.37 -5.39
C SER A 107 -24.78 11.42 -6.51
N ARG A 108 -25.14 12.66 -6.15
CA ARG A 108 -25.33 13.76 -7.09
C ARG A 108 -24.26 14.82 -6.90
N LYS A 109 -24.02 15.63 -7.95
CA LYS A 109 -23.02 16.70 -7.95
C LYS A 109 -23.27 17.72 -6.81
N PHE A 110 -24.54 18.02 -6.55
CA PHE A 110 -24.99 19.04 -5.59
C PHE A 110 -25.12 18.55 -4.14
N ASP A 111 -24.89 17.27 -3.88
CA ASP A 111 -24.89 16.79 -2.49
C ASP A 111 -23.71 17.42 -1.73
N THR A 112 -23.95 17.74 -0.46
CA THR A 112 -22.95 18.32 0.43
C THR A 112 -21.75 17.39 0.59
N LEU A 113 -20.56 17.97 0.80
CA LEU A 113 -19.34 17.21 1.03
C LEU A 113 -19.31 16.54 2.41
N PHE A 114 -20.05 17.09 3.37
CA PHE A 114 -20.15 16.60 4.73
C PHE A 114 -21.60 16.29 5.08
N LEU A 115 -21.81 15.36 6.01
CA LEU A 115 -23.10 15.13 6.62
C LEU A 115 -23.53 16.39 7.40
N PRO A 116 -24.83 16.72 7.43
CA PRO A 116 -25.32 17.91 8.12
C PRO A 116 -25.20 17.79 9.64
N GLU A 117 -25.18 16.56 10.17
CA GLU A 117 -25.09 16.28 11.59
C GLU A 117 -23.64 16.37 12.09
N ALA A 118 -23.47 17.07 13.21
CA ALA A 118 -22.21 17.13 13.93
C ALA A 118 -22.05 15.90 14.85
N PHE A 119 -20.87 15.29 14.78
CA PHE A 119 -20.51 14.15 15.61
C PHE A 119 -19.49 14.58 16.65
N LYS A 120 -19.58 14.01 17.86
CA LYS A 120 -18.62 14.28 18.93
C LYS A 120 -17.55 13.20 18.95
N ILE A 121 -16.29 13.60 19.08
CA ILE A 121 -15.18 12.66 19.24
C ILE A 121 -15.28 12.01 20.63
N ILE A 122 -15.51 10.69 20.67
CA ILE A 122 -15.60 9.92 21.93
C ILE A 122 -14.22 9.37 22.30
N ASP A 123 -13.46 8.92 21.32
CA ASP A 123 -12.16 8.32 21.50
C ASP A 123 -11.26 8.63 20.30
N MET A 124 -9.94 8.58 20.51
CA MET A 124 -8.93 8.80 19.49
C MET A 124 -7.91 7.67 19.51
N ASN A 125 -7.92 6.85 18.47
CA ASN A 125 -6.83 5.93 18.18
C ASN A 125 -5.60 6.74 17.82
N ARG A 126 -4.76 7.07 18.82
CA ARG A 126 -3.38 7.43 18.57
C ARG A 126 -2.74 6.18 18.01
N GLY A 127 -2.47 6.16 16.70
CA GLY A 127 -1.70 5.07 16.11
C GLY A 127 -0.41 4.96 16.90
N GLU A 128 -0.28 3.90 17.71
CA GLU A 128 0.98 3.59 18.36
C GLU A 128 2.01 3.38 17.25
N THR A 129 3.08 4.17 17.38
CA THR A 129 4.24 4.26 16.48
C THR A 129 4.96 2.93 16.32
#